data_AF-A0A847AJ44-F1
#
_entry.id   AF-A0A847AJ44-F1
#
_cell.length_a   1.000
_cell.length_b   1.000
_cell.length_c   1.000
_cell.angle_alpha   90.00
_cell.angle_beta   90.00
_cell.angle_gamma   90.00
#
_symmetry.space_group_name_H-M   'P 1'
#
loop_
_entity.id
_entity.type
_entity.pdbx_description
1 polymer ?
#
loop_
_entity_poly.entity_id
_entity_poly.type
_entity_poly.pdbx_seq_one_letter_code
_entity_poly.pdbx_strand_id
1 'polypeptide(L)' 'MKPDFKTNYVRLVATDLDGTFLKNDRSISAGNLKALHTLGTKNILRVVATGRNLHKVSEVIHPEVPFDFIVYSSGAGIY' A
#
# COMPACT_ATOMS: atom_id res chain seq x y z
N MET A 1 -14.55 14.45 32.01
CA MET A 1 -13.69 13.28 31.71
C MET A 1 -12.95 13.59 30.42
N LYS A 2 -11.61 13.70 30.43
CA LYS A 2 -10.84 13.98 29.21
C LYS A 2 -10.68 12.69 28.41
N PRO A 3 -10.73 12.70 27.06
CA PRO A 3 -10.41 11.52 26.27
C PRO A 3 -8.96 11.12 26.51
N ASP A 4 -8.73 9.84 26.79
CA ASP A 4 -7.40 9.26 26.90
C ASP A 4 -6.83 9.04 25.49
N PHE A 5 -5.82 9.82 25.11
CA PHE A 5 -5.23 9.80 23.76
C PHE A 5 -4.11 8.76 23.60
N LYS A 6 -3.98 7.77 24.50
CA LYS A 6 -2.86 6.80 24.47
C LYS A 6 -3.25 5.43 23.95
N THR A 7 -3.63 5.34 22.68
CA THR A 7 -3.40 4.15 21.85
C THR A 7 -3.20 4.63 20.41
N ASN A 8 -1.96 4.63 19.93
CA ASN A 8 -1.64 4.94 18.53
C ASN A 8 -2.12 3.78 17.65
N TYR A 9 -3.41 3.75 17.33
CA TYR A 9 -3.96 2.80 16.37
C TYR A 9 -3.52 3.19 14.96
N VAL A 10 -2.73 2.32 14.33
CA VAL A 10 -2.39 2.46 12.90
C VAL A 10 -3.67 2.25 12.10
N ARG A 11 -4.05 3.26 11.32
CA ARG A 11 -5.24 3.22 10.43
C ARG A 11 -4.88 3.13 8.95
N LEU A 12 -3.60 3.32 8.63
CA LEU A 12 -3.09 3.30 7.26
C LEU A 12 -1.64 2.83 7.24
N VAL A 13 -1.28 2.03 6.25
CA VAL A 13 0.08 1.67 5.88
C VAL A 13 0.30 2.06 4.43
N ALA A 14 1.27 2.95 4.20
CA ALA A 14 1.73 3.31 2.87
C ALA A 14 3.08 2.64 2.58
N THR A 15 3.28 2.19 1.35
CA THR A 15 4.53 1.56 0.92
C THR A 15 4.91 2.01 -0.48
N ASP A 16 6.21 2.21 -0.72
CA ASP A 16 6.73 2.34 -2.08
C ASP A 16 6.76 0.98 -2.80
N LEU A 17 6.80 0.99 -4.13
CA LEU A 17 6.86 -0.23 -4.93
C LEU A 17 8.28 -0.71 -5.15
N ASP A 18 9.05 0.02 -5.95
CA ASP A 18 10.33 -0.43 -6.46
C ASP A 18 11.39 -0.43 -5.36
N GLY A 19 12.01 -1.59 -5.12
CA GLY A 19 13.01 -1.73 -4.04
C GLY A 19 12.42 -1.73 -2.62
N THR A 20 11.10 -1.69 -2.47
CA THR A 20 10.41 -1.76 -1.17
C THR A 20 9.40 -2.91 -1.14
N PHE A 21 8.25 -2.77 -1.82
CA PHE A 21 7.20 -3.79 -1.80
C PHE A 21 7.44 -4.90 -2.82
N LEU A 22 8.00 -4.56 -3.98
CA LEU A 22 8.33 -5.50 -5.04
C LEU A 22 9.72 -6.09 -4.81
N LYS A 23 9.88 -7.37 -5.15
CA LYS A 23 11.20 -8.00 -5.24
C LYS A 23 11.98 -7.45 -6.44
N ASN A 24 13.26 -7.84 -6.55
CA ASN A 24 14.12 -7.48 -7.68
C ASN A 24 13.56 -7.92 -9.04
N ASP A 25 12.81 -9.02 -9.10
CA ASP A 25 12.12 -9.52 -10.31
C ASP A 25 10.75 -8.87 -10.54
N ARG A 26 10.41 -7.83 -9.77
CA ARG A 26 9.11 -7.12 -9.75
C ARG A 26 7.92 -7.98 -9.33
N SER A 27 8.15 -9.18 -8.79
CA SER A 27 7.09 -9.99 -8.19
C SER A 27 6.74 -9.52 -6.78
N ILE A 28 5.51 -9.78 -6.35
CA ILE A 28 5.07 -9.60 -4.97
C ILE A 28 5.39 -10.88 -4.19
N SER A 29 5.98 -10.76 -3.01
CA SER A 29 6.20 -11.93 -2.14
C SER A 29 4.88 -12.44 -1.54
N ALA A 30 4.78 -13.75 -1.32
CA ALA A 30 3.62 -14.32 -0.63
C ALA A 30 3.40 -13.72 0.77
N GLY A 31 4.50 -13.35 1.46
CA GLY A 31 4.45 -12.65 2.74
C GLY A 31 3.83 -11.26 2.64
N ASN A 32 4.24 -10.47 1.64
CA ASN A 32 3.68 -9.13 1.41
C ASN A 32 2.20 -9.19 1.03
N LEU A 33 1.81 -10.14 0.19
CA LEU A 33 0.40 -10.35 -0.14
C LEU A 33 -0.43 -10.72 1.10
N LYS A 34 0.05 -11.66 1.92
CA LYS A 34 -0.58 -12.03 3.19
C LYS A 34 -0.67 -10.85 4.16
N ALA A 35 0.35 -9.99 4.20
CA ALA A 35 0.34 -8.78 5.02
C ALA A 35 -0.79 -7.83 4.58
N LEU A 36 -0.95 -7.57 3.28
CA LEU A 36 -2.06 -6.75 2.79
C LEU A 36 -3.43 -7.30 3.15
N HIS A 37 -3.65 -8.61 3.06
CA HIS A 37 -4.90 -9.22 3.51
C HIS A 37 -5.12 -9.04 5.02
N THR A 38 -4.08 -9.24 5.81
CA THR A 38 -4.13 -9.08 7.28
C THR A 38 -4.40 -7.63 7.70
N LEU A 39 -3.89 -6.64 6.95
CA LEU A 39 -4.21 -5.24 7.17
C LEU A 39 -5.68 -4.96 6.85
N GLY A 40 -6.19 -5.53 5.76
CA GLY A 40 -7.60 -5.43 5.36
C GLY A 40 -8.55 -5.98 6.44
N THR A 41 -8.24 -7.14 7.04
CA THR A 41 -9.08 -7.70 8.14
C THR A 41 -9.08 -6.86 9.41
N LYS A 42 -8.11 -5.94 9.54
CA LYS A 42 -8.01 -4.99 10.66
C LYS A 42 -8.56 -3.60 10.33
N ASN A 43 -9.19 -3.43 9.17
CA ASN A 43 -9.65 -2.12 8.66
C ASN A 43 -8.51 -1.08 8.58
N ILE A 44 -7.30 -1.51 8.23
CA ILE A 44 -6.15 -0.64 7.98
C ILE A 44 -6.04 -0.41 6.48
N LEU A 45 -6.07 0.86 6.06
CA LEU A 45 -5.91 1.24 4.66
C LEU A 45 -4.52 0.89 4.14
N ARG A 46 -4.45 0.38 2.93
CA ARG A 46 -3.22 -0.08 2.26
C ARG A 46 -2.99 0.81 1.06
N VAL A 47 -1.93 1.61 1.10
CA VAL A 47 -1.66 2.61 0.06
C VAL A 47 -0.34 2.31 -0.61
N VAL A 48 -0.35 2.31 -1.95
CA VAL A 48 0.90 2.43 -2.72
C VAL A 48 1.26 3.90 -2.82
N ALA A 49 2.52 4.25 -2.55
CA ALA A 49 3.05 5.59 -2.76
C ALA A 49 4.33 5.51 -3.59
N THR A 50 4.24 5.80 -4.89
CA THR A 50 5.32 5.51 -5.84
C THR A 50 5.59 6.67 -6.81
N GLY A 51 6.84 6.72 -7.30
CA GLY A 51 7.25 7.62 -8.39
C GLY A 51 6.74 7.18 -9.77
N ARG A 52 6.26 5.94 -9.94
CA ARG A 52 5.66 5.48 -11.20
C ARG A 52 4.41 6.27 -11.55
N ASN A 53 4.18 6.54 -12.83
CA ASN A 53 2.87 7.00 -13.28
C ASN A 53 1.83 5.86 -13.21
N LEU A 54 0.54 6.21 -13.22
CA LEU A 54 -0.55 5.23 -13.06
C LEU A 54 -0.50 4.07 -14.06
N HIS A 55 -0.19 4.36 -15.33
CA HIS A 55 -0.07 3.34 -16.37
C HIS A 55 1.01 2.30 -16.01
N LYS A 56 2.21 2.75 -15.60
CA LYS A 56 3.32 1.88 -15.19
C LYS A 56 3.08 1.13 -13.88
N VAL A 57 2.13 1.57 -13.04
CA VAL A 57 1.72 0.81 -11.86
C VAL A 57 0.94 -0.43 -12.27
N SER A 58 0.01 -0.30 -13.24
CA SER A 58 -0.81 -1.43 -13.73
C SER A 58 0.01 -2.57 -14.36
N GLU A 59 1.24 -2.29 -14.82
CA GLU A 59 2.16 -3.30 -15.35
C GLU A 59 2.75 -4.22 -14.26
N VAL A 60 2.74 -3.81 -12.98
CA VAL A 60 3.40 -4.54 -11.88
C VAL A 60 2.47 -4.86 -10.71
N ILE A 61 1.38 -4.11 -10.56
CA ILE A 61 0.33 -4.37 -9.58
C ILE A 61 -0.93 -4.77 -10.34
N HIS A 62 -1.29 -6.05 -10.21
CA HIS A 62 -2.54 -6.57 -10.74
C HIS A 62 -3.73 -5.94 -9.96
N PRO A 63 -4.89 -5.67 -10.61
CA PRO A 63 -6.07 -5.09 -9.93
C PRO A 63 -6.57 -5.87 -8.70
N GLU A 64 -6.30 -7.18 -8.66
CA GLU A 64 -6.66 -8.06 -7.54
C GLU A 64 -5.73 -7.93 -6.32
N VAL A 65 -4.60 -7.21 -6.45
CA VAL A 65 -3.73 -6.94 -5.30
C VAL A 65 -4.45 -5.94 -4.40
N PRO A 66 -4.66 -6.25 -3.11
CA PRO A 66 -5.61 -5.53 -2.30
C PRO A 66 -5.00 -4.25 -1.69
N PHE A 67 -4.62 -3.31 -2.55
CA PHE A 67 -4.38 -1.92 -2.20
C PHE A 67 -5.67 -1.11 -2.33
N ASP A 68 -5.90 -0.18 -1.41
CA ASP A 68 -7.08 0.67 -1.38
C ASP A 68 -6.90 1.95 -2.22
N PHE A 69 -5.67 2.47 -2.25
CA PHE A 69 -5.32 3.66 -3.01
C PHE A 69 -3.92 3.55 -3.62
N ILE A 70 -3.73 4.21 -4.76
CA ILE A 70 -2.45 4.35 -5.43
C ILE A 70 -2.14 5.84 -5.55
N VAL A 71 -1.15 6.30 -4.80
CA VAL A 71 -0.50 7.60 -4.96
C VAL A 71 0.62 7.43 -5.98
N TYR A 72 0.48 8.07 -7.14
CA TYR A 72 1.37 7.89 -8.30
C TYR A 72 2.03 9.20 -8.72
N SER A 73 3.01 9.10 -9.63
CA SER A 73 3.80 10.22 -10.15
C SER A 73 4.37 11.10 -9.01
N SER A 74 4.91 10.46 -7.97
CA SER A 74 5.47 11.13 -6.79
C SER A 74 4.47 12.04 -6.06
N GLY A 75 3.19 11.65 -6.04
CA GLY A 75 2.13 12.40 -5.38
C GLY A 75 1.36 13.37 -6.26
N ALA A 76 1.58 13.38 -7.58
CA ALA A 76 0.82 14.22 -8.50
C ALA A 76 -0.64 13.76 -8.69
N GLY A 77 -0.97 12.53 -8.30
CA GLY A 77 -2.34 12.01 -8.35
C GLY A 77 -2.59 10.84 -7.42
N ILE A 78 -3.88 10.60 -7.16
CA ILE A 78 -4.39 9.47 -6.35
C ILE A 78 -5.45 8.76 -7.19
N TYR A 79 -5.38 7.44 -7.25
CA TYR A 79 -6.37 6.55 -7.84
C TYR A 79 -6.91 5.58 -6.78
#